data_AF-A0A956CYG6-F1
#
_entry.id   AF-A0A956CYG6-F1
#
_cell.length_a   1.000
_cell.length_b   1.000
_cell.length_c   1.000
_cell.angle_alpha   90.00
_cell.angle_beta   90.00
_cell.angle_gamma   90.00
#
_symmetry.space_group_name_H-M   'P 1'
#
loop_
_entity.id
_entity.type
_entity.pdbx_description
1 polymer ?
#
loop_
_entity_poly.entity_id
_entity_poly.type
_entity_poly.pdbx_seq_one_letter_code
_entity_poly.pdbx_strand_id
1 'polypeptide(L)' 'HVWDFSFPLTRDAMEYATRWPGASGERTTRELGVRFRSAHETYADTVRWLYEAGHLRARHVGRLAAK' A
#
# COMPACT_ATOMS: atom_id res chain seq x y z
N HIS A 1 -27.56 12.77 -0.76
CA HIS A 1 -27.38 11.47 -0.11
C HIS A 1 -26.28 11.60 0.94
N VAL A 2 -26.59 11.32 2.21
CA VAL A 2 -25.60 11.20 3.28
C VAL A 2 -25.33 9.72 3.47
N TRP A 3 -24.08 9.31 3.34
CA TRP A 3 -23.64 7.94 3.54
C TRP A 3 -23.15 7.81 4.97
N ASP A 4 -23.70 6.86 5.71
CA ASP A 4 -23.12 6.49 7.00
C ASP A 4 -21.78 5.80 6.75
N PHE A 5 -20.71 6.43 7.21
CA PHE A 5 -19.34 6.01 6.94
C PHE A 5 -18.55 5.95 8.23
N SER A 6 -18.35 4.72 8.72
CA SER A 6 -17.38 4.41 9.75
C SER A 6 -15.98 4.50 9.13
N PHE A 7 -15.31 5.64 9.30
CA PHE A 7 -13.95 5.80 8.80
C PHE A 7 -12.94 5.40 9.89
N PRO A 8 -12.08 4.39 9.67
CA PRO A 8 -11.01 4.05 10.61
C PRO A 8 -9.84 5.04 10.49
N LEU A 9 -10.12 6.33 10.28
CA LEU A 9 -9.12 7.38 10.17
C LEU A 9 -9.08 8.17 11.46
N THR A 10 -8.01 7.97 12.22
CA THR A 10 -7.73 8.74 13.43
C THR A 10 -6.83 9.93 13.11
N ARG A 11 -6.79 10.89 14.03
CA ARG A 11 -5.81 11.99 13.99
C ARG A 11 -4.38 11.44 13.86
N ASP A 12 -4.05 10.41 14.62
CA ASP A 12 -2.72 9.82 14.62
C ASP A 12 -2.38 9.14 13.28
N ALA A 13 -3.35 8.48 12.64
CA ALA A 13 -3.17 7.93 11.30
C ALA A 13 -2.86 9.03 10.27
N MET A 14 -3.55 10.17 10.36
CA MET A 14 -3.28 11.32 9.50
C MET A 14 -1.93 11.99 9.78
N GLU A 15 -1.56 12.12 11.06
CA GLU A 15 -0.27 12.67 11.46
C GLU A 15 0.89 11.79 10.96
N TYR A 16 0.77 10.46 11.11
CA TYR A 16 1.71 9.50 10.53
C TYR A 16 1.77 9.63 9.00
N ALA A 17 0.62 9.56 8.31
CA ALA A 17 0.60 9.53 6.85
C ALA A 17 1.13 10.82 6.19
N THR A 18 1.03 11.96 6.86
CA THR A 18 1.37 13.27 6.27
C THR A 18 2.63 13.92 6.84
N ARG A 19 3.07 13.54 8.04
CA ARG A 19 4.19 14.20 8.75
C ARG A 19 5.31 13.26 9.18
N TRP A 20 5.23 11.97 8.86
CA TRP A 20 6.29 11.02 9.23
C TRP A 20 7.63 11.41 8.59
N PRO A 21 8.72 11.53 9.39
CA PRO A 21 10.02 12.03 8.91
C PRO A 21 10.79 11.03 8.04
N GLY A 22 10.26 9.82 7.85
CA GLY A 22 10.91 8.72 7.13
C GLY A 22 11.56 7.70 8.06
N ALA A 23 11.92 6.55 7.51
CA ALA A 23 12.71 5.53 8.19
C ALA A 23 13.73 4.95 7.20
N SER A 24 14.97 4.73 7.66
CA SER A 24 16.01 4.10 6.84
C SER A 24 16.30 2.68 7.34
N GLY A 25 16.24 1.72 6.41
CA GLY A 25 16.65 0.33 6.63
C GLY A 25 18.04 0.01 6.07
N GLU A 26 18.83 1.02 5.68
CA GLU A 26 20.10 0.84 4.96
C GLU A 26 21.10 -0.02 5.75
N ARG A 27 21.24 0.24 7.06
CA ARG A 27 22.14 -0.54 7.91
C ARG A 27 21.76 -2.03 7.91
N THR A 28 20.48 -2.33 8.16
CA THR A 28 19.96 -3.69 8.26
C THR A 28 20.10 -4.44 6.93
N THR A 29 19.72 -3.79 5.82
CA THR A 29 19.83 -4.39 4.48
C THR A 29 21.28 -4.69 4.12
N ARG A 30 22.22 -3.80 4.46
CA ARG A 30 23.66 -4.02 4.29
C ARG A 30 24.18 -5.17 5.14
N GLU A 31 23.85 -5.19 6.43
CA GLU A 31 24.35 -6.21 7.38
C GLU A 31 23.81 -7.62 7.08
N LEU A 32 22.55 -7.71 6.63
CA LEU A 32 21.91 -8.99 6.32
C LEU A 32 22.08 -9.42 4.85
N GLY A 33 22.66 -8.58 3.99
CA GLY A 33 22.83 -8.88 2.57
C GLY A 33 21.51 -8.97 1.79
N VAL A 34 20.44 -8.35 2.29
CA VAL A 34 19.10 -8.36 1.67
C VAL A 34 18.79 -7.04 1.01
N ARG A 35 17.86 -7.05 0.06
CA ARG A 35 17.35 -5.83 -0.60
C ARG A 35 15.83 -5.79 -0.48
N PHE A 36 15.29 -4.61 -0.24
CA PHE A 36 13.85 -4.41 -0.39
C PHE A 36 13.45 -4.59 -1.85
N ARG A 37 12.31 -5.23 -2.06
CA ARG A 37 11.66 -5.23 -3.37
C ARG A 37 11.28 -3.80 -3.76
N SER A 38 11.19 -3.52 -5.06
CA SER A 38 10.76 -2.19 -5.50
C SER A 38 9.34 -1.88 -4.99
N ALA A 39 9.09 -0.60 -4.73
CA ALA A 39 7.75 -0.13 -4.38
C ALA A 39 6.75 -0.49 -5.50
N HIS A 40 7.15 -0.34 -6.76
CA HIS A 40 6.30 -0.64 -7.91
C HIS A 40 5.83 -2.10 -7.93
N GLU A 41 6.75 -3.07 -7.84
CA GLU A 41 6.39 -4.49 -7.79
C GLU A 41 5.54 -4.79 -6.55
N THR A 42 5.86 -4.15 -5.42
CA THR A 42 5.15 -4.39 -4.16
C THR A 42 3.72 -3.93 -4.20
N TYR A 43 3.48 -2.71 -4.67
CA TYR A 43 2.12 -2.19 -4.80
C TYR A 43 1.35 -2.89 -5.92
N ALA A 44 2.00 -3.25 -7.04
CA ALA A 44 1.34 -3.97 -8.13
C ALA A 44 0.78 -5.32 -7.66
N ASP A 45 1.55 -6.08 -6.87
CA ASP A 45 1.11 -7.36 -6.34
C ASP A 45 -0.01 -7.21 -5.31
N THR A 46 0.09 -6.23 -4.40
CA THR A 46 -0.98 -5.96 -3.43
C THR A 46 -2.29 -5.58 -4.13
N VAL A 47 -2.23 -4.70 -5.14
CA VAL A 47 -3.42 -4.28 -5.90
C VAL A 47 -4.00 -5.44 -6.71
N ARG A 48 -3.16 -6.30 -7.30
CA ARG A 48 -3.62 -7.51 -8.00
C ARG A 48 -4.30 -8.46 -7.01
N TRP A 49 -3.68 -8.74 -5.87
CA TRP A 49 -4.25 -9.60 -4.84
C TRP A 49 -5.62 -9.08 -4.35
N LEU A 50 -5.75 -7.76 -4.10
CA LEU A 50 -7.02 -7.15 -3.73
C LEU A 50 -8.11 -7.32 -4.80
N TYR A 51 -7.74 -7.33 -6.08
CA TYR A 51 -8.66 -7.61 -7.17
C TYR A 51 -9.06 -9.09 -7.22
N GLU A 52 -8.09 -10.01 -7.14
CA GLU A 52 -8.32 -11.46 -7.11
C GLU A 52 -9.19 -11.88 -5.93
N ALA A 53 -9.00 -11.24 -4.77
CA ALA A 53 -9.82 -11.44 -3.57
C ALA A 53 -11.22 -10.78 -3.65
N GLY A 54 -11.54 -10.05 -4.72
CA GLY A 54 -12.83 -9.40 -4.94
C GLY A 54 -13.05 -8.09 -4.17
N HIS A 55 -12.02 -7.55 -3.50
CA HIS A 55 -12.09 -6.25 -2.83
C HIS A 55 -12.05 -5.07 -3.81
N LEU A 56 -11.43 -5.27 -4.98
CA LEU A 56 -11.40 -4.29 -6.07
C LEU A 56 -12.11 -4.83 -7.31
N ARG A 57 -12.63 -3.92 -8.14
CA ARG A 57 -13.22 -4.22 -9.45
C ARG A 57 -12.19 -3.99 -10.53
N ALA A 58 -12.33 -4.62 -11.70
CA ALA A 58 -11.39 -4.48 -12.82
C ALA A 58 -11.10 -3.01 -13.19
N ARG A 59 -12.14 -2.15 -13.15
CA ARG A 59 -12.00 -0.69 -13.39
C ARG A 59 -11.09 0.03 -12.37
N HIS A 60 -10.90 -0.50 -11.17
CA HIS A 60 -10.05 0.09 -10.14
C HIS A 60 -8.56 -0.26 -10.34
N VAL A 61 -8.28 -1.40 -10.98
CA VAL A 61 -6.90 -1.94 -11.11
C VAL A 61 -6.33 -1.82 -12.53
N GLY A 62 -7.16 -1.43 -13.51
CA GLY A 62 -6.72 -1.07 -14.85
C GLY A 62 -5.96 -2.21 -15.54
N ARG A 63 -4.73 -1.92 -16.00
CA ARG A 63 -3.89 -2.90 -16.71
C ARG A 63 -3.54 -4.14 -15.88
N LEU A 64 -3.64 -4.06 -14.56
CA LEU A 64 -3.38 -5.21 -13.67
C LEU A 64 -4.53 -6.23 -13.67
N ALA A 65 -5.71 -5.90 -14.20
CA ALA A 65 -6.82 -6.86 -14.34
C ALA A 65 -6.61 -7.87 -15.48
N ALA A 66 -5.75 -7.53 -16.45
CA ALA A 66 -5.55 -8.30 -17.68
C ALA A 66 -4.24 -9.13 -17.67
N LYS A 67 -3.50 -9.10 -16.56
CA LYS A 67 -2.26 -9.84 -16.33
C LYS A 67 -2.51 -10.90 -15.29
#